data_AF-A0A7Z7NIP8-F1
#
_entry.id   AF-A0A7Z7NIP8-F1
#
_cell.length_a   1.000
_cell.length_b   1.000
_cell.length_c   1.000
_cell.angle_alpha   90.00
_cell.angle_beta   90.00
_cell.angle_gamma   90.00
#
_symmetry.space_group_name_H-M   'P 1'
#
loop_
_entity.id
_entity.type
_entity.pdbx_description
1 polymer ?
#
loop_
_entity_poly.entity_id
_entity_poly.type
_entity_poly.pdbx_seq_one_letter_code
_entity_poly.pdbx_strand_id
1 'polypeptide(L)'
;MAHNYRYDALSRQSFEVLAYNAVGRSSEVNLGAAYALQHSTGNSGWSVGIMQWDFGQPGRGEAAAEMLRCYSQWAPPDQRFNQTEQADLLRRLQTRGQVGNDLSAREQDRLNAFLRSDEGRMFVQDLNAQQVERKWQAVGQPLSEITWMRDLNRTHPGEAAEIVAVTSKLYNQNQARGALLVDTLQQSAGMTSDGVREWIGNQGINGLNPAARAAITSGRDATVRGVSLVNALELGQGQSSEEWRTQVREADNPALARGFNSEPSLQLFDAMLRDPVNGARILDRMDAETPGPPLTITGGNELARAEISQVRVNRQGHLSVIDPAGEVHTWNGRSWASALERADPIYHQGAQPFGPPAPLTLDSPALPPIFAQCVERVHALDRSLGRSPDERSDRAAACLATEAMANGLTRVDHVMLSTATPSLQAGHHFFAVQGSPSNPAHMRAHVETEVAINTPIEVSVQRGLDLQQEQLTQQQRIQLEQTQEPQRQGPVIG
;
A
#
# COMPACT_ATOMS: atom_id res chain seq x y z
N MET A 1 -31.29 -15.25 -18.08
CA MET A 1 -31.77 -13.97 -18.62
C MET A 1 -30.69 -12.96 -18.30
N ALA A 2 -29.92 -12.49 -19.27
CA ALA A 2 -28.89 -11.49 -19.01
C ALA A 2 -29.60 -10.20 -18.57
N HIS A 3 -29.42 -9.79 -17.31
CA HIS A 3 -29.77 -8.44 -16.90
C HIS A 3 -28.86 -7.51 -17.73
N ASN A 4 -29.45 -6.62 -18.53
CA ASN A 4 -28.69 -5.54 -19.15
C ASN A 4 -28.21 -4.62 -18.02
N TYR A 5 -27.01 -4.89 -17.50
CA TYR A 5 -26.38 -4.06 -16.49
C TYR A 5 -26.26 -2.64 -17.04
N ARG A 6 -26.82 -1.68 -16.31
CA ARG A 6 -26.72 -0.26 -16.62
C ARG A 6 -26.07 0.44 -15.44
N TYR A 7 -24.88 0.98 -15.66
CA TYR A 7 -24.18 1.73 -14.64
C TYR A 7 -24.95 3.00 -14.26
N ASP A 8 -25.30 3.11 -12.98
CA ASP A 8 -25.94 4.27 -12.37
C ASP A 8 -25.04 4.78 -11.23
N ALA A 9 -24.23 5.81 -11.52
CA ALA A 9 -23.27 6.38 -10.59
C ALA A 9 -23.93 7.12 -9.40
N LEU A 10 -25.22 7.45 -9.49
CA LEU A 10 -25.97 8.14 -8.45
C LEU A 10 -26.71 7.18 -7.51
N SER A 11 -26.71 5.89 -7.82
CA SER A 11 -27.32 4.88 -6.95
C SER A 11 -26.53 4.69 -5.65
N ARG A 12 -27.22 4.23 -4.60
CA ARG A 12 -26.58 3.86 -3.33
C ARG A 12 -25.48 2.82 -3.52
N GLN A 13 -25.74 1.79 -4.31
CA GLN A 13 -24.79 0.69 -4.52
C GLN A 13 -23.53 1.15 -5.27
N SER A 14 -23.66 2.07 -6.23
CA SER A 14 -22.50 2.68 -6.89
C SER A 14 -21.73 3.59 -5.96
N PHE A 15 -22.43 4.36 -5.12
CA PHE A 15 -21.79 5.21 -4.12
C PHE A 15 -20.91 4.40 -3.17
N GLU A 16 -21.38 3.25 -2.69
CA GLU A 16 -20.58 2.37 -1.83
C GLU A 16 -19.31 1.91 -2.53
N VAL A 17 -19.42 1.44 -3.79
CA VAL A 17 -18.25 1.06 -4.59
C VAL A 17 -17.25 2.22 -4.74
N LEU A 18 -17.72 3.43 -5.05
CA LEU A 18 -16.87 4.61 -5.18
C LEU A 18 -16.22 4.99 -3.84
N ALA A 19 -16.98 4.93 -2.75
CA ALA A 19 -16.49 5.25 -1.42
C ALA A 19 -15.41 4.25 -0.97
N TYR A 20 -15.66 2.95 -1.07
CA TYR A 20 -14.69 1.93 -0.66
C TYR A 20 -13.43 1.94 -1.55
N ASN A 21 -13.62 2.01 -2.87
CA ASN A 21 -12.55 1.71 -3.81
C ASN A 21 -11.82 2.96 -4.32
N ALA A 22 -12.55 3.96 -4.83
CA ALA A 22 -11.91 5.17 -5.35
C ALA A 22 -11.44 6.13 -4.24
N VAL A 23 -12.26 6.33 -3.20
CA VAL A 23 -11.92 7.22 -2.09
C VAL A 23 -11.05 6.48 -1.07
N GLY A 24 -11.49 5.31 -0.60
CA GLY A 24 -10.79 4.53 0.42
C GLY A 24 -9.47 3.93 -0.08
N ARG A 25 -9.55 2.89 -0.91
CA ARG A 25 -8.37 2.14 -1.38
C ARG A 25 -7.41 3.00 -2.21
N SER A 26 -7.90 3.62 -3.28
CA SER A 26 -7.03 4.33 -4.25
C SER A 26 -6.47 5.65 -3.73
N SER A 27 -7.03 6.22 -2.65
CA SER A 27 -6.61 7.53 -2.18
C SER A 27 -6.18 7.59 -0.72
N GLU A 28 -6.78 6.83 0.20
CA GLU A 28 -6.33 6.80 1.60
C GLU A 28 -5.26 5.73 1.84
N VAL A 29 -5.50 4.51 1.35
CA VAL A 29 -4.65 3.36 1.72
C VAL A 29 -3.50 3.14 0.74
N ASN A 30 -3.78 3.18 -0.56
CA ASN A 30 -2.86 2.78 -1.63
C ASN A 30 -2.23 1.40 -1.33
N LEU A 31 -0.92 1.26 -1.54
CA LEU A 31 -0.13 0.07 -1.22
C LEU A 31 0.20 -0.08 0.28
N GLY A 32 -0.46 0.66 1.17
CA GLY A 32 -0.34 0.53 2.63
C GLY A 32 -1.26 -0.55 3.22
N ALA A 33 -1.16 -0.80 4.52
CA ALA A 33 -2.03 -1.76 5.20
C ALA A 33 -3.34 -1.12 5.66
N ALA A 34 -4.47 -1.80 5.44
CA ALA A 34 -5.80 -1.45 5.92
C ALA A 34 -6.34 -2.46 6.95
N TYR A 35 -5.85 -3.69 6.93
CA TYR A 35 -6.26 -4.80 7.80
C TYR A 35 -5.16 -5.12 8.83
N ALA A 36 -4.53 -4.06 9.33
CA ALA A 36 -3.56 -4.12 10.41
C ALA A 36 -3.78 -2.94 11.36
N LEU A 37 -3.56 -3.18 12.64
CA LEU A 37 -3.54 -2.15 13.68
C LEU A 37 -2.36 -1.21 13.45
N GLN A 38 -2.64 0.08 13.39
CA GLN A 38 -1.67 1.16 13.28
C GLN A 38 -1.75 2.04 14.52
N HIS A 39 -0.60 2.43 15.06
CA HIS A 39 -0.51 3.34 16.19
C HIS A 39 0.10 4.67 15.77
N SER A 40 -0.51 5.75 16.21
CA SER A 40 0.05 7.10 16.13
C SER A 40 0.15 7.71 17.52
N THR A 41 1.14 8.56 17.77
CA THR A 41 1.22 9.35 19.00
C THR A 41 0.54 10.71 18.81
N GLY A 42 -0.22 11.19 19.79
CA GLY A 42 -0.87 12.50 19.76
C GLY A 42 -2.39 12.44 19.88
N ASN A 43 -3.11 13.11 18.99
CA ASN A 43 -4.57 13.19 19.05
C ASN A 43 -5.29 11.88 18.65
N SER A 44 -4.56 10.94 18.05
CA SER A 44 -5.09 9.67 17.52
C SER A 44 -4.38 8.49 18.17
N GLY A 45 -5.11 7.41 18.48
CA GLY A 45 -4.57 6.21 19.14
C GLY A 45 -4.34 5.04 18.20
N TRP A 46 -4.76 3.84 18.63
CA TRP A 46 -4.78 2.66 17.78
C TRP A 46 -5.90 2.77 16.75
N SER A 47 -5.62 2.47 15.49
CA SER A 47 -6.57 2.57 14.39
C SER A 47 -6.49 1.40 13.41
N VAL A 48 -7.57 1.18 12.66
CA VAL A 48 -7.67 0.13 11.63
C VAL A 48 -8.61 0.54 10.50
N GLY A 49 -8.43 -0.04 9.32
CA GLY A 49 -9.42 -0.03 8.25
C GLY A 49 -9.16 0.98 7.13
N ILE A 50 -9.84 0.75 6.01
CA ILE A 50 -9.74 1.56 4.78
C ILE A 50 -10.08 3.04 5.04
N MET A 51 -11.05 3.31 5.93
CA MET A 51 -11.46 4.66 6.32
C MET A 51 -10.90 5.08 7.69
N GLN A 52 -9.85 4.40 8.18
CA GLN A 52 -9.17 4.63 9.47
C GLN A 52 -10.13 4.88 10.66
N TRP A 53 -10.51 3.81 11.34
CA TRP A 53 -11.26 3.85 12.59
C TRP A 53 -10.30 3.92 13.78
N ASP A 54 -10.21 5.08 14.42
CA ASP A 54 -9.45 5.28 15.65
C ASP A 54 -10.26 4.88 16.90
N PHE A 55 -9.78 3.87 17.61
CA PHE A 55 -10.39 3.34 18.84
C PHE A 55 -10.29 4.30 20.03
N GLY A 56 -9.29 5.18 20.04
CA GLY A 56 -9.07 6.18 21.10
C GLY A 56 -9.97 7.42 20.97
N GLN A 57 -10.69 7.56 19.86
CA GLN A 57 -11.60 8.69 19.65
C GLN A 57 -12.89 8.52 20.50
N PRO A 58 -13.41 9.62 21.11
CA PRO A 58 -14.65 9.55 21.88
C PRO A 58 -15.81 8.95 21.07
N GLY A 59 -16.53 7.99 21.66
CA GLY A 59 -17.65 7.29 21.02
C GLY A 59 -17.25 6.19 20.02
N ARG A 60 -15.95 5.90 19.83
CA ARG A 60 -15.46 4.83 18.94
C ARG A 60 -14.86 3.63 19.66
N GLY A 61 -14.63 3.74 20.97
CA GLY A 61 -13.95 2.72 21.76
C GLY A 61 -14.70 1.39 21.90
N GLU A 62 -16.02 1.35 21.77
CA GLU A 62 -16.80 0.10 21.81
C GLU A 62 -16.39 -0.87 20.69
N ALA A 63 -15.95 -0.35 19.55
CA ALA A 63 -15.42 -1.16 18.46
C ALA A 63 -14.19 -1.99 18.87
N ALA A 64 -13.38 -1.53 19.82
CA ALA A 64 -12.25 -2.29 20.33
C ALA A 64 -12.71 -3.51 21.14
N ALA A 65 -13.78 -3.37 21.93
CA ALA A 65 -14.36 -4.50 22.67
C ALA A 65 -14.95 -5.53 21.70
N GLU A 66 -15.63 -5.06 20.66
CA GLU A 66 -16.19 -5.92 19.62
C GLU A 66 -15.09 -6.64 18.83
N MET A 67 -14.00 -5.96 18.47
CA MET A 67 -12.84 -6.57 17.83
C MET A 67 -12.27 -7.73 18.66
N LEU A 68 -12.04 -7.51 19.96
CA LEU A 68 -11.52 -8.54 20.87
C LEU A 68 -12.49 -9.71 21.05
N ARG A 69 -13.81 -9.45 21.01
CA ARG A 69 -14.85 -10.47 21.02
C ARG A 69 -14.79 -11.34 19.76
N CYS A 70 -14.74 -10.71 18.58
CA CYS A 70 -14.63 -11.40 17.30
C CYS A 70 -13.32 -12.20 17.20
N TYR A 71 -12.19 -11.60 17.62
CA TYR A 71 -10.91 -12.29 17.74
C TYR A 71 -11.03 -13.56 18.59
N SER A 72 -11.68 -13.47 19.76
CA SER A 72 -11.83 -14.61 20.68
C SER A 72 -12.65 -15.76 20.10
N GLN A 73 -13.59 -15.45 19.20
CA GLN A 73 -14.41 -16.45 18.51
C GLN A 73 -13.64 -17.12 17.37
N TRP A 74 -12.87 -16.34 16.61
CA TRP A 74 -12.05 -16.80 15.49
C TRP A 74 -10.82 -17.59 15.94
N ALA A 75 -10.13 -17.14 17.00
CA ALA A 75 -8.85 -17.67 17.39
C ALA A 75 -8.94 -19.11 17.99
N PRO A 76 -7.97 -19.98 17.67
CA PRO A 76 -7.79 -21.27 18.34
C PRO A 76 -7.67 -21.11 19.86
N PRO A 77 -8.12 -22.09 20.68
CA PRO A 77 -8.14 -21.97 22.14
C PRO A 77 -6.81 -21.57 22.79
N ASP A 78 -5.68 -22.05 22.25
CA ASP A 78 -4.32 -21.78 22.71
C ASP A 78 -3.78 -20.39 22.31
N GLN A 79 -4.44 -19.72 21.37
CA GLN A 79 -4.09 -18.37 20.92
C GLN A 79 -4.97 -17.27 21.51
N ARG A 80 -6.06 -17.63 22.21
CA ARG A 80 -6.97 -16.67 22.85
C ARG A 80 -6.28 -15.91 23.97
N PHE A 81 -6.61 -14.63 24.07
CA PHE A 81 -6.25 -13.83 25.24
C PHE A 81 -7.11 -14.24 26.43
N ASN A 82 -6.49 -14.38 27.60
CA ASN A 82 -7.22 -14.60 28.85
C ASN A 82 -7.93 -13.31 29.30
N GLN A 83 -8.79 -13.41 30.33
CA GLN A 83 -9.61 -12.28 30.78
C GLN A 83 -8.79 -11.05 31.23
N THR A 84 -7.64 -11.27 31.87
CA THR A 84 -6.75 -10.18 32.31
C THR A 84 -6.08 -9.51 31.12
N GLU A 85 -5.60 -10.29 30.15
CA GLU A 85 -5.01 -9.78 28.89
C GLU A 85 -6.04 -8.98 28.09
N GLN A 86 -7.28 -9.47 27.97
CA GLN A 86 -8.35 -8.76 27.25
C GLN A 86 -8.71 -7.43 27.90
N ALA A 87 -8.85 -7.39 29.22
CA ALA A 87 -9.13 -6.15 29.94
C ALA A 87 -8.00 -5.12 29.79
N ASP A 88 -6.75 -5.59 29.73
CA ASP A 88 -5.59 -4.74 29.52
C ASP A 88 -5.48 -4.21 28.09
N LEU A 89 -5.65 -5.08 27.10
CA LEU A 89 -5.69 -4.74 25.68
C LEU A 89 -6.80 -3.73 25.38
N LEU A 90 -8.00 -3.97 25.90
CA LEU A 90 -9.14 -3.07 25.69
C LEU A 90 -8.83 -1.67 26.18
N ARG A 91 -8.24 -1.56 27.39
CA ARG A 91 -7.84 -0.28 27.95
C ARG A 91 -6.82 0.42 27.04
N ARG A 92 -5.78 -0.28 26.59
CA ARG A 92 -4.72 0.30 25.73
C ARG A 92 -5.26 0.75 24.37
N LEU A 93 -6.12 -0.07 23.74
CA LEU A 93 -6.75 0.23 22.45
C LEU A 93 -7.67 1.47 22.53
N GLN A 94 -8.45 1.60 23.61
CA GLN A 94 -9.36 2.73 23.82
C GLN A 94 -8.66 4.02 24.29
N THR A 95 -7.38 3.94 24.61
CA THR A 95 -6.60 5.09 25.05
C THR A 95 -6.11 5.87 23.84
N ARG A 96 -6.29 7.21 23.86
CA ARG A 96 -5.68 8.10 22.85
C ARG A 96 -4.17 7.92 22.79
N GLY A 97 -3.56 8.16 21.63
CA GLY A 97 -2.15 7.91 21.40
C GLY A 97 -1.25 8.64 22.39
N GLN A 98 -0.72 7.90 23.36
CA GLN A 98 0.15 8.40 24.42
C GLN A 98 1.22 7.37 24.73
N VAL A 99 2.39 7.80 25.19
CA VAL A 99 3.47 6.88 25.55
C VAL A 99 2.97 5.87 26.59
N GLY A 100 3.16 4.57 26.35
CA GLY A 100 2.82 3.50 27.29
C GLY A 100 1.49 2.77 27.04
N ASN A 101 0.74 3.09 25.97
CA ASN A 101 -0.39 2.27 25.50
C ASN A 101 -0.02 1.32 24.34
N ASP A 102 1.28 1.09 24.12
CA ASP A 102 1.76 0.25 23.03
C ASP A 102 1.33 -1.21 23.22
N LEU A 103 1.04 -1.87 22.09
CA LEU A 103 0.84 -3.30 22.02
C LEU A 103 2.20 -3.97 21.86
N SER A 104 2.40 -5.10 22.52
CA SER A 104 3.55 -5.95 22.22
C SER A 104 3.44 -6.50 20.80
N ALA A 105 4.58 -6.84 20.18
CA ALA A 105 4.60 -7.44 18.84
C ALA A 105 3.67 -8.66 18.75
N ARG A 106 3.73 -9.56 19.74
CA ARG A 106 2.88 -10.76 19.79
C ARG A 106 1.38 -10.45 19.86
N GLU A 107 0.99 -9.42 20.60
CA GLU A 107 -0.43 -9.00 20.68
C GLU A 107 -0.88 -8.42 19.34
N GLN A 108 -0.06 -7.55 18.75
CA GLN A 108 -0.35 -6.92 17.48
C GLN A 108 -0.41 -7.94 16.34
N ASP A 109 0.52 -8.90 16.29
CA ASP A 109 0.56 -9.96 15.27
C ASP A 109 -0.70 -10.83 15.30
N ARG A 110 -1.15 -11.22 16.49
CA ARG A 110 -2.39 -11.99 16.69
C ARG A 110 -3.62 -11.23 16.21
N LEU A 111 -3.73 -9.96 16.59
CA LEU A 111 -4.86 -9.12 16.18
C LEU A 111 -4.82 -8.82 14.67
N ASN A 112 -3.63 -8.60 14.11
CA ASN A 112 -3.45 -8.39 12.67
C ASN A 112 -3.76 -9.67 11.87
N ALA A 113 -3.41 -10.85 12.38
CA ALA A 113 -3.78 -12.11 11.75
C ALA A 113 -5.30 -12.29 11.67
N PHE A 114 -6.02 -11.94 12.75
CA PHE A 114 -7.48 -11.88 12.73
C PHE A 114 -8.00 -10.85 11.72
N LEU A 115 -7.51 -9.61 11.75
CA LEU A 115 -7.98 -8.54 10.87
C LEU A 115 -7.85 -8.87 9.38
N ARG A 116 -6.86 -9.70 9.00
CA ARG A 116 -6.65 -10.19 7.63
C ARG A 116 -7.50 -11.42 7.26
N SER A 117 -8.09 -12.10 8.24
CA SER A 117 -9.05 -13.20 7.99
C SER A 117 -10.33 -12.66 7.35
N ASP A 118 -11.16 -13.53 6.77
CA ASP A 118 -12.44 -13.08 6.21
C ASP A 118 -13.35 -12.50 7.31
N GLU A 119 -13.34 -13.08 8.51
CA GLU A 119 -14.08 -12.55 9.68
C GLU A 119 -13.56 -11.17 10.11
N GLY A 120 -12.24 -10.98 10.15
CA GLY A 120 -11.66 -9.67 10.47
C GLY A 120 -11.91 -8.62 9.40
N ARG A 121 -11.88 -9.01 8.12
CA ARG A 121 -12.23 -8.13 6.99
C ARG A 121 -13.70 -7.71 7.05
N MET A 122 -14.60 -8.63 7.41
CA MET A 122 -16.02 -8.31 7.65
C MET A 122 -16.21 -7.37 8.85
N PHE A 123 -15.49 -7.59 9.95
CA PHE A 123 -15.49 -6.65 11.08
C PHE A 123 -15.05 -5.23 10.65
N VAL A 124 -13.96 -5.13 9.89
CA VAL A 124 -13.50 -3.83 9.35
C VAL A 124 -14.52 -3.24 8.37
N GLN A 125 -15.19 -4.06 7.57
CA GLN A 125 -16.27 -3.62 6.69
C GLN A 125 -17.42 -2.98 7.48
N ASP A 126 -17.84 -3.59 8.59
CA ASP A 126 -18.92 -3.07 9.44
C ASP A 126 -18.58 -1.70 10.05
N LEU A 127 -17.32 -1.52 10.48
CA LEU A 127 -16.84 -0.20 10.93
C LEU A 127 -16.90 0.83 9.80
N ASN A 128 -16.46 0.45 8.61
CA ASN A 128 -16.44 1.34 7.46
C ASN A 128 -17.86 1.67 6.97
N ALA A 129 -18.82 0.74 7.06
CA ALA A 129 -20.20 0.94 6.62
C ALA A 129 -20.85 2.13 7.34
N GLN A 130 -20.57 2.32 8.63
CA GLN A 130 -21.05 3.51 9.37
C GLN A 130 -20.49 4.82 8.81
N GLN A 131 -19.23 4.82 8.38
CA GLN A 131 -18.61 6.00 7.78
C GLN A 131 -19.13 6.26 6.36
N VAL A 132 -19.34 5.20 5.59
CA VAL A 132 -19.91 5.28 4.22
C VAL A 132 -21.35 5.78 4.27
N GLU A 133 -22.15 5.32 5.24
CA GLU A 133 -23.52 5.80 5.44
C GLU A 133 -23.59 7.30 5.68
N ARG A 134 -22.72 7.85 6.54
CA ARG A 134 -22.65 9.29 6.77
C ARG A 134 -22.30 10.06 5.50
N LYS A 135 -21.36 9.54 4.70
CA LYS A 135 -20.97 10.17 3.43
C LYS A 135 -22.09 10.09 2.39
N TRP A 136 -22.86 9.01 2.37
CA TRP A 136 -24.03 8.90 1.50
C TRP A 136 -25.05 9.98 1.85
N GLN A 137 -25.42 10.12 3.12
CA GLN A 137 -26.38 11.14 3.55
C GLN A 137 -25.90 12.56 3.27
N ALA A 138 -24.59 12.82 3.44
CA ALA A 138 -24.03 14.16 3.26
C ALA A 138 -23.68 14.53 1.81
N VAL A 139 -23.42 13.54 0.95
CA VAL A 139 -22.91 13.78 -0.42
C VAL A 139 -23.73 12.98 -1.43
N GLY A 140 -23.74 11.66 -1.34
CA GLY A 140 -24.33 10.79 -2.36
C GLY A 140 -25.82 11.07 -2.60
N GLN A 141 -26.63 11.08 -1.54
CA GLN A 141 -28.06 11.37 -1.62
C GLN A 141 -28.32 12.79 -2.16
N PRO A 142 -27.74 13.87 -1.60
CA PRO A 142 -27.90 15.21 -2.16
C PRO A 142 -27.55 15.33 -3.65
N LEU A 143 -26.45 14.70 -4.09
CA LEU A 143 -26.06 14.72 -5.50
C LEU A 143 -27.02 13.92 -6.40
N SER A 144 -27.59 12.82 -5.89
CA SER A 144 -28.58 12.01 -6.61
C SER A 144 -29.89 12.76 -6.90
N GLU A 145 -30.21 13.76 -6.10
CA GLU A 145 -31.44 14.56 -6.22
C GLU A 145 -31.31 15.68 -7.26
N ILE A 146 -30.08 16.08 -7.60
CA ILE A 146 -29.80 17.15 -8.57
C ILE A 146 -30.22 16.74 -9.99
N THR A 147 -31.06 17.55 -10.64
CA THR A 147 -31.59 17.25 -11.99
C THR A 147 -30.47 17.13 -13.03
N TRP A 148 -29.55 18.09 -13.09
CA TRP A 148 -28.48 18.07 -14.09
C TRP A 148 -27.50 16.90 -13.87
N MET A 149 -27.28 16.47 -12.62
CA MET A 149 -26.48 15.27 -12.32
C MET A 149 -27.19 14.01 -12.81
N ARG A 150 -28.51 13.90 -12.67
CA ARG A 150 -29.28 12.76 -13.22
C ARG A 150 -29.22 12.72 -14.73
N ASP A 151 -29.25 13.87 -15.38
CA ASP A 151 -29.11 13.98 -16.84
C ASP A 151 -27.69 13.64 -17.31
N LEU A 152 -26.67 14.09 -16.58
CA LEU A 152 -25.29 13.73 -16.80
C LEU A 152 -25.10 12.22 -16.62
N ASN A 153 -25.55 11.63 -15.51
CA ASN A 153 -25.44 10.20 -15.25
C ASN A 153 -26.07 9.32 -16.34
N ARG A 154 -27.19 9.79 -16.94
CA ARG A 154 -27.84 9.07 -18.04
C ARG A 154 -27.02 9.06 -19.34
N THR A 155 -26.18 10.06 -19.57
CA THR A 155 -25.44 10.25 -20.84
C THR A 155 -23.95 9.97 -20.71
N HIS A 156 -23.34 10.37 -19.59
CA HIS A 156 -21.93 10.27 -19.23
C HIS A 156 -21.82 9.79 -17.77
N PRO A 157 -22.24 8.55 -17.44
CA PRO A 157 -22.22 8.03 -16.07
C PRO A 157 -20.83 8.04 -15.45
N GLY A 158 -19.76 7.91 -16.25
CA GLY A 158 -18.39 8.01 -15.76
C GLY A 158 -18.03 9.40 -15.23
N GLU A 159 -18.52 10.47 -15.86
CA GLU A 159 -18.32 11.85 -15.37
C GLU A 159 -19.11 12.09 -14.08
N ALA A 160 -20.34 11.58 -14.02
CA ALA A 160 -21.15 11.65 -12.79
C ALA A 160 -20.47 10.91 -11.63
N ALA A 161 -19.89 9.74 -11.88
CA ALA A 161 -19.12 8.98 -10.90
C ALA A 161 -17.89 9.74 -10.40
N GLU A 162 -17.15 10.40 -11.29
CA GLU A 162 -16.00 11.21 -10.91
C GLU A 162 -16.41 12.35 -9.98
N ILE A 163 -17.47 13.09 -10.32
CA ILE A 163 -18.01 14.17 -9.46
C ILE A 163 -18.38 13.62 -8.07
N VAL A 164 -19.14 12.52 -8.01
CA VAL A 164 -19.51 11.88 -6.75
C VAL A 164 -18.27 11.49 -5.93
N ALA A 165 -17.27 10.89 -6.56
CA ALA A 165 -16.05 10.42 -5.89
C ALA A 165 -15.20 11.59 -5.36
N VAL A 166 -14.92 12.62 -6.17
CA VAL A 166 -14.07 13.74 -5.74
C VAL A 166 -14.77 14.64 -4.71
N THR A 167 -16.09 14.81 -4.80
CA THR A 167 -16.87 15.50 -3.75
C THR A 167 -16.86 14.70 -2.45
N SER A 168 -17.01 13.38 -2.52
CA SER A 168 -16.91 12.49 -1.35
C SER A 168 -15.52 12.53 -0.72
N LYS A 169 -14.46 12.59 -1.53
CA LYS A 169 -13.08 12.74 -1.05
C LYS A 169 -12.88 14.08 -0.34
N LEU A 170 -13.35 15.18 -0.92
CA LEU A 170 -13.27 16.50 -0.27
C LEU A 170 -13.99 16.50 1.07
N TYR A 171 -15.20 15.93 1.13
CA TYR A 171 -15.94 15.79 2.38
C TYR A 171 -15.19 14.92 3.41
N ASN A 172 -14.54 13.84 2.96
CA ASN A 172 -13.72 12.98 3.83
C ASN A 172 -12.56 13.75 4.49
N GLN A 173 -11.87 14.60 3.71
CA GLN A 173 -10.72 15.38 4.21
C GLN A 173 -11.14 16.64 4.97
N ASN A 174 -12.27 17.25 4.60
CA ASN A 174 -12.81 18.45 5.23
C ASN A 174 -14.32 18.56 5.00
N GLN A 175 -15.10 18.16 6.01
CA GLN A 175 -16.57 18.11 5.93
C GLN A 175 -17.21 19.44 5.56
N ALA A 176 -16.74 20.56 6.12
CA ALA A 176 -17.29 21.88 5.85
C ALA A 176 -17.09 22.29 4.38
N ARG A 177 -15.93 21.98 3.81
CA ARG A 177 -15.63 22.27 2.40
C ARG A 177 -16.35 21.30 1.45
N GLY A 178 -16.49 20.04 1.85
CA GLY A 178 -17.32 19.08 1.12
C GLY A 178 -18.79 19.51 1.05
N ALA A 179 -19.36 19.95 2.18
CA ALA A 179 -20.71 20.50 2.24
C ALA A 179 -20.87 21.74 1.35
N LEU A 180 -19.90 22.65 1.39
CA LEU A 180 -19.89 23.82 0.50
C LEU A 180 -19.89 23.45 -0.99
N LEU A 181 -19.16 22.39 -1.38
CA LEU A 181 -19.19 21.90 -2.75
C LEU A 181 -20.55 21.31 -3.12
N VAL A 182 -21.17 20.53 -2.22
CA VAL A 182 -22.53 20.00 -2.44
C VAL A 182 -23.51 21.15 -2.66
N ASP A 183 -23.50 22.16 -1.81
CA ASP A 183 -24.36 23.35 -1.95
C ASP A 183 -24.11 24.08 -3.29
N THR A 184 -22.84 24.20 -3.69
CA THR A 184 -22.44 24.81 -4.97
C THR A 184 -23.00 24.03 -6.17
N LEU A 185 -22.92 22.69 -6.13
CA LEU A 185 -23.43 21.82 -7.19
C LEU A 185 -24.96 21.86 -7.28
N GLN A 186 -25.65 21.94 -6.14
CA GLN A 186 -27.10 22.07 -6.08
C GLN A 186 -27.61 23.40 -6.68
N GLN A 187 -26.84 24.48 -6.52
CA GLN A 187 -27.17 25.81 -7.05
C GLN A 187 -26.73 26.00 -8.50
N SER A 188 -25.90 25.11 -9.04
CA SER A 188 -25.41 25.18 -10.42
C SER A 188 -26.46 24.69 -11.43
N ALA A 189 -26.46 25.28 -12.63
CA ALA A 189 -27.20 24.77 -13.78
C ALA A 189 -26.52 23.55 -14.45
N GLY A 190 -25.26 23.27 -14.08
CA GLY A 190 -24.46 22.18 -14.60
C GLY A 190 -22.96 22.43 -14.36
N MET A 191 -22.19 21.36 -14.14
CA MET A 191 -20.74 21.46 -13.95
C MET A 191 -20.07 20.18 -14.48
N THR A 192 -19.01 20.32 -15.27
CA THR A 192 -18.20 19.18 -15.72
C THR A 192 -17.34 18.66 -14.58
N SER A 193 -16.88 17.40 -14.67
CA SER A 193 -15.93 16.84 -13.70
C SER A 193 -14.65 17.69 -13.60
N ASP A 194 -14.12 18.16 -14.72
CA ASP A 194 -12.99 19.10 -14.79
C ASP A 194 -13.26 20.39 -14.02
N GLY A 195 -14.44 20.98 -14.23
CA GLY A 195 -14.87 22.17 -13.51
C GLY A 195 -14.91 21.92 -12.00
N VAL A 196 -15.44 20.78 -11.55
CA VAL A 196 -15.44 20.38 -10.14
C VAL A 196 -14.01 20.25 -9.61
N ARG A 197 -13.10 19.62 -10.36
CA ARG A 197 -11.69 19.50 -9.97
C ARG A 197 -11.02 20.87 -9.84
N GLU A 198 -11.26 21.77 -10.78
CA GLU A 198 -10.77 23.15 -10.74
C GLU A 198 -11.34 23.92 -9.54
N TRP A 199 -12.63 23.75 -9.25
CA TRP A 199 -13.25 24.36 -8.07
C TRP A 199 -12.56 23.89 -6.79
N ILE A 200 -12.36 22.58 -6.63
CA ILE A 200 -11.65 22.01 -5.48
C ILE A 200 -10.23 22.59 -5.36
N GLY A 201 -9.50 22.65 -6.48
CA GLY A 201 -8.12 23.16 -6.52
C GLY A 201 -7.98 24.66 -6.30
N ASN A 202 -9.08 25.42 -6.36
CA ASN A 202 -9.09 26.86 -6.23
C ASN A 202 -9.96 27.29 -5.05
N GLN A 203 -11.27 27.45 -5.28
CA GLN A 203 -12.24 27.94 -4.29
C GLN A 203 -12.33 27.00 -3.09
N GLY A 204 -12.37 25.69 -3.34
CA GLY A 204 -12.51 24.65 -2.33
C GLY A 204 -11.37 24.58 -1.33
N ILE A 205 -10.19 25.12 -1.64
CA ILE A 205 -9.02 25.18 -0.75
C ILE A 205 -8.61 26.60 -0.34
N ASN A 206 -9.43 27.61 -0.66
CA ASN A 206 -9.11 28.98 -0.30
C ASN A 206 -9.00 29.15 1.23
N GLY A 207 -8.02 29.94 1.67
CA GLY A 207 -7.71 30.19 3.08
C GLY A 207 -6.99 29.05 3.82
N LEU A 208 -6.67 27.92 3.15
CA LEU A 208 -5.88 26.85 3.76
C LEU A 208 -4.37 27.11 3.66
N ASN A 209 -3.62 26.59 4.62
CA ASN A 209 -2.15 26.59 4.57
C ASN A 209 -1.64 25.67 3.43
N PRO A 210 -0.40 25.87 2.95
CA PRO A 210 0.14 25.12 1.81
C PRO A 210 0.09 23.58 1.96
N ALA A 211 0.36 23.05 3.16
CA ALA A 211 0.34 21.61 3.40
C ALA A 211 -1.07 21.02 3.27
N ALA A 212 -2.08 21.67 3.85
CA ALA A 212 -3.47 21.26 3.73
C ALA A 212 -3.98 21.36 2.28
N ARG A 213 -3.55 22.39 1.54
CA ARG A 213 -3.85 22.53 0.10
C ARG A 213 -3.30 21.34 -0.69
N ALA A 214 -2.02 21.02 -0.51
CA ALA A 214 -1.35 19.93 -1.20
C ALA A 214 -1.98 18.57 -0.86
N ALA A 215 -2.35 18.33 0.40
CA ALA A 215 -3.02 17.10 0.83
C ALA A 215 -4.40 16.93 0.16
N ILE A 216 -5.18 18.01 0.02
CA ILE A 216 -6.48 17.97 -0.65
C ILE A 216 -6.32 17.73 -2.15
N THR A 217 -5.42 18.44 -2.82
CA THR A 217 -5.22 18.26 -4.27
C THR A 217 -4.65 16.88 -4.60
N SER A 218 -3.68 16.39 -3.82
CA SER A 218 -3.13 15.05 -4.00
C SER A 218 -4.19 13.96 -3.78
N GLY A 219 -4.99 14.11 -2.73
CA GLY A 219 -6.11 13.20 -2.44
C GLY A 219 -7.17 13.19 -3.55
N ARG A 220 -7.53 14.35 -4.08
CA ARG A 220 -8.42 14.48 -5.25
C ARG A 220 -7.83 13.73 -6.45
N ASP A 221 -6.57 13.96 -6.79
CA ASP A 221 -5.94 13.38 -7.98
C ASP A 221 -5.79 11.86 -7.86
N ALA A 222 -5.53 11.35 -6.66
CA ALA A 222 -5.54 9.91 -6.38
C ALA A 222 -6.95 9.31 -6.55
N THR A 223 -7.97 10.01 -6.05
CA THR A 223 -9.38 9.60 -6.21
C THR A 223 -9.78 9.58 -7.69
N VAL A 224 -9.34 10.55 -8.49
CA VAL A 224 -9.58 10.59 -9.96
C VAL A 224 -9.00 9.35 -10.64
N ARG A 225 -7.78 8.92 -10.28
CA ARG A 225 -7.21 7.68 -10.81
C ARG A 225 -8.03 6.46 -10.40
N GLY A 226 -8.44 6.39 -9.13
CA GLY A 226 -9.28 5.31 -8.62
C GLY A 226 -10.63 5.21 -9.33
N VAL A 227 -11.37 6.32 -9.45
CA VAL A 227 -12.67 6.33 -10.14
C VAL A 227 -12.52 6.09 -11.65
N SER A 228 -11.41 6.48 -12.26
CA SER A 228 -11.14 6.14 -13.67
C SER A 228 -11.05 4.62 -13.86
N LEU A 229 -10.34 3.92 -12.96
CA LEU A 229 -10.27 2.45 -12.99
C LEU A 229 -11.62 1.80 -12.67
N VAL A 230 -12.36 2.29 -11.67
CA VAL A 230 -13.72 1.81 -11.39
C VAL A 230 -14.61 2.00 -12.62
N ASN A 231 -14.61 3.16 -13.25
CA ASN A 231 -15.38 3.42 -14.46
C ASN A 231 -15.02 2.45 -15.60
N ALA A 232 -13.73 2.15 -15.79
CA ALA A 232 -13.30 1.17 -16.77
C ALA A 232 -13.86 -0.23 -16.48
N LEU A 233 -13.86 -0.66 -15.21
CA LEU A 233 -14.44 -1.93 -14.78
C LEU A 233 -15.97 -1.96 -14.93
N GLU A 234 -16.67 -0.88 -14.59
CA GLU A 234 -18.13 -0.78 -14.62
C GLU A 234 -18.71 -0.68 -16.04
N LEU A 235 -18.06 0.10 -16.91
CA LEU A 235 -18.56 0.41 -18.26
C LEU A 235 -17.97 -0.50 -19.34
N GLY A 236 -16.84 -1.14 -19.04
CA GLY A 236 -16.17 -2.07 -19.95
C GLY A 236 -17.04 -3.27 -20.31
N GLN A 237 -16.74 -3.86 -21.45
CA GLN A 237 -17.42 -5.05 -21.99
C GLN A 237 -16.48 -6.27 -22.03
N GLY A 238 -15.25 -6.13 -21.53
CA GLY A 238 -14.28 -7.21 -21.46
C GLY A 238 -14.59 -8.20 -20.33
N GLN A 239 -13.86 -9.32 -20.34
CA GLN A 239 -14.01 -10.37 -19.32
C GLN A 239 -13.74 -9.85 -17.91
N SER A 240 -12.79 -8.93 -17.77
CA SER A 240 -12.46 -8.31 -16.49
C SER A 240 -13.64 -7.51 -15.90
N SER A 241 -14.39 -6.81 -16.77
CA SER A 241 -15.61 -6.07 -16.39
C SER A 241 -16.79 -6.99 -16.08
N GLU A 242 -16.90 -8.13 -16.75
CA GLU A 242 -17.89 -9.17 -16.40
C GLU A 242 -17.59 -9.79 -15.04
N GLU A 243 -16.32 -10.13 -14.79
CA GLU A 243 -15.87 -10.67 -13.50
C GLU A 243 -16.08 -9.66 -12.38
N TRP A 244 -15.74 -8.39 -12.59
CA TRP A 244 -16.02 -7.31 -11.64
C TRP A 244 -17.51 -7.22 -11.30
N ARG A 245 -18.40 -7.22 -12.30
CA ARG A 245 -19.85 -7.15 -12.06
C ARG A 245 -20.35 -8.37 -11.29
N THR A 246 -19.87 -9.56 -11.60
CA THR A 246 -20.22 -10.78 -10.87
C THR A 246 -19.81 -10.68 -9.39
N GLN A 247 -18.53 -10.34 -9.15
CA GLN A 247 -17.94 -10.36 -7.82
C GLN A 247 -18.34 -9.18 -6.95
N VAL A 248 -18.73 -8.05 -7.54
CA VAL A 248 -19.02 -6.80 -6.82
C VAL A 248 -20.50 -6.44 -6.85
N ARG A 249 -21.13 -6.49 -8.02
CA ARG A 249 -22.53 -6.06 -8.21
C ARG A 249 -23.51 -7.17 -7.86
N GLU A 250 -23.36 -8.33 -8.50
CA GLU A 250 -24.27 -9.47 -8.30
C GLU A 250 -24.11 -10.09 -6.91
N ALA A 251 -22.87 -10.19 -6.42
CA ALA A 251 -22.57 -10.69 -5.08
C ALA A 251 -22.82 -9.66 -3.94
N ASP A 252 -23.19 -8.41 -4.28
CA ASP A 252 -23.35 -7.31 -3.33
C ASP A 252 -22.16 -7.18 -2.37
N ASN A 253 -20.97 -7.00 -2.96
CA ASN A 253 -19.69 -6.94 -2.25
C ASN A 253 -18.90 -5.67 -2.63
N PRO A 254 -19.46 -4.46 -2.40
CA PRO A 254 -18.85 -3.21 -2.82
C PRO A 254 -17.48 -2.94 -2.18
N ALA A 255 -17.24 -3.55 -1.02
CA ALA A 255 -16.01 -3.43 -0.26
C ALA A 255 -14.96 -4.50 -0.58
N LEU A 256 -15.24 -5.48 -1.46
CA LEU A 256 -14.34 -6.62 -1.75
C LEU A 256 -13.91 -7.41 -0.50
N ALA A 257 -14.72 -7.43 0.56
CA ALA A 257 -14.32 -7.98 1.85
C ALA A 257 -14.84 -9.40 2.06
N ARG A 258 -16.05 -9.70 1.59
CA ARG A 258 -16.66 -11.02 1.75
C ARG A 258 -15.95 -12.05 0.87
N GLY A 259 -15.42 -13.12 1.48
CA GLY A 259 -14.76 -14.24 0.78
C GLY A 259 -13.43 -13.87 0.12
N PHE A 260 -12.79 -12.77 0.54
CA PHE A 260 -11.59 -12.22 -0.08
C PHE A 260 -10.44 -13.24 -0.14
N ASN A 261 -10.20 -13.96 0.95
CA ASN A 261 -9.05 -14.87 1.02
C ASN A 261 -9.21 -16.10 0.12
N SER A 262 -10.42 -16.41 -0.35
CA SER A 262 -10.71 -17.55 -1.22
C SER A 262 -10.93 -17.21 -2.69
N GLU A 263 -11.00 -15.93 -3.04
CA GLU A 263 -11.40 -15.47 -4.38
C GLU A 263 -10.29 -14.61 -5.02
N PRO A 264 -9.48 -15.18 -5.92
CA PRO A 264 -8.40 -14.46 -6.59
C PRO A 264 -8.87 -13.25 -7.40
N SER A 265 -10.11 -13.23 -7.90
CA SER A 265 -10.68 -12.04 -8.55
C SER A 265 -10.77 -10.85 -7.59
N LEU A 266 -11.23 -11.07 -6.36
CA LEU A 266 -11.30 -10.02 -5.34
C LEU A 266 -9.91 -9.51 -4.96
N GLN A 267 -8.93 -10.42 -4.86
CA GLN A 267 -7.53 -10.10 -4.58
C GLN A 267 -6.89 -9.26 -5.70
N LEU A 268 -7.13 -9.64 -6.95
CA LEU A 268 -6.74 -8.90 -8.13
C LEU A 268 -7.30 -7.47 -8.08
N PHE A 269 -8.62 -7.34 -7.90
CA PHE A 269 -9.27 -6.03 -7.88
C PHE A 269 -8.82 -5.15 -6.72
N ASP A 270 -8.62 -5.71 -5.52
CA ASP A 270 -8.07 -4.97 -4.37
C ASP A 270 -6.69 -4.41 -4.70
N ALA A 271 -5.77 -5.23 -5.24
CA ALA A 271 -4.45 -4.77 -5.63
C ALA A 271 -4.50 -3.71 -6.74
N MET A 272 -5.30 -3.93 -7.79
CA MET A 272 -5.48 -2.95 -8.87
C MET A 272 -6.03 -1.62 -8.35
N LEU A 273 -6.96 -1.63 -7.40
CA LEU A 273 -7.54 -0.40 -6.83
C LEU A 273 -6.62 0.28 -5.81
N ARG A 274 -5.65 -0.45 -5.24
CA ARG A 274 -4.59 0.13 -4.40
C ARG A 274 -3.46 0.77 -5.21
N ASP A 275 -3.28 0.36 -6.46
CA ASP A 275 -2.43 1.03 -7.45
C ASP A 275 -3.18 1.18 -8.79
N PRO A 276 -4.09 2.15 -8.90
CA PRO A 276 -4.97 2.28 -10.06
C PRO A 276 -4.23 2.57 -11.37
N VAL A 277 -3.00 3.08 -11.32
CA VAL A 277 -2.19 3.31 -12.54
C VAL A 277 -1.74 1.99 -13.15
N ASN A 278 -1.16 1.11 -12.34
CA ASN A 278 -0.80 -0.23 -12.81
C ASN A 278 -2.05 -1.10 -12.98
N GLY A 279 -3.09 -0.89 -12.18
CA GLY A 279 -4.39 -1.54 -12.32
C GLY A 279 -5.01 -1.31 -13.69
N ALA A 280 -5.06 -0.07 -14.18
CA ALA A 280 -5.55 0.24 -15.52
C ALA A 280 -4.73 -0.47 -16.61
N ARG A 281 -3.40 -0.51 -16.48
CA ARG A 281 -2.53 -1.22 -17.44
C ARG A 281 -2.73 -2.74 -17.42
N ILE A 282 -3.05 -3.30 -16.25
CA ILE A 282 -3.37 -4.73 -16.11
C ILE A 282 -4.72 -5.02 -16.76
N LEU A 283 -5.72 -4.18 -16.49
CA LEU A 283 -7.05 -4.28 -17.12
C LEU A 283 -6.95 -4.27 -18.65
N ASP A 284 -6.21 -3.30 -19.22
CA ASP A 284 -5.98 -3.21 -20.66
C ASP A 284 -5.32 -4.49 -21.22
N ARG A 285 -4.40 -5.10 -20.48
CA ARG A 285 -3.77 -6.37 -20.89
C ARG A 285 -4.71 -7.56 -20.81
N MET A 286 -5.54 -7.62 -19.78
CA MET A 286 -6.50 -8.71 -19.62
C MET A 286 -7.53 -8.69 -20.75
N ASP A 287 -8.03 -7.51 -21.10
CA ASP A 287 -9.09 -7.38 -22.11
C ASP A 287 -8.55 -7.41 -23.55
N ALA A 288 -7.31 -7.00 -23.80
CA ALA A 288 -6.70 -6.98 -25.13
C ALA A 288 -5.75 -8.15 -25.42
N GLU A 289 -5.40 -8.98 -24.43
CA GLU A 289 -4.43 -10.09 -24.52
C GLU A 289 -3.08 -9.70 -25.15
N THR A 290 -2.59 -8.49 -24.85
CA THR A 290 -1.40 -7.94 -25.51
C THR A 290 -0.09 -8.14 -24.73
N PRO A 291 1.01 -8.51 -25.41
CA PRO A 291 2.35 -8.52 -24.82
C PRO A 291 2.82 -7.13 -24.36
N GLY A 292 3.73 -7.07 -23.40
CA GLY A 292 4.34 -5.80 -22.97
C GLY A 292 5.37 -5.92 -21.85
N PRO A 293 5.85 -4.81 -21.26
CA PRO A 293 6.78 -4.85 -20.12
C PRO A 293 6.15 -5.52 -18.90
N PRO A 294 6.88 -6.30 -18.08
CA PRO A 294 6.27 -6.93 -16.90
C PRO A 294 5.64 -5.88 -15.97
N LEU A 295 4.49 -6.22 -15.39
CA LEU A 295 3.79 -5.39 -14.40
C LEU A 295 3.72 -6.16 -13.09
N THR A 296 3.94 -5.46 -11.98
CA THR A 296 3.82 -6.04 -10.63
C THR A 296 3.14 -5.04 -9.71
N ILE A 297 2.17 -5.49 -8.94
CA ILE A 297 1.60 -4.77 -7.80
C ILE A 297 1.88 -5.59 -6.54
N THR A 298 2.39 -4.93 -5.49
CA THR A 298 2.70 -5.56 -4.20
C THR A 298 2.59 -4.53 -3.09
N GLY A 299 2.34 -4.97 -1.86
CA GLY A 299 2.35 -4.09 -0.69
C GLY A 299 3.66 -3.32 -0.53
N GLY A 300 3.54 -2.05 -0.13
CA GLY A 300 4.64 -1.10 0.02
C GLY A 300 5.46 -1.29 1.29
N ASN A 301 4.96 -2.07 2.26
CA ASN A 301 5.65 -2.46 3.49
C ASN A 301 5.24 -3.88 3.91
N GLU A 302 5.86 -4.41 4.97
CA GLU A 302 5.62 -5.78 5.45
C GLU A 302 4.15 -6.02 5.84
N LEU A 303 3.55 -5.11 6.62
CA LEU A 303 2.15 -5.23 7.02
C LEU A 303 1.20 -5.28 5.81
N ALA A 304 1.51 -4.50 4.76
CA ALA A 304 0.76 -4.45 3.52
C ALA A 304 0.99 -5.70 2.66
N ARG A 305 2.22 -6.24 2.60
CA ARG A 305 2.52 -7.50 1.89
C ARG A 305 1.86 -8.71 2.53
N ALA A 306 1.62 -8.66 3.84
CA ALA A 306 0.88 -9.70 4.54
C ALA A 306 -0.64 -9.69 4.24
N GLU A 307 -1.19 -8.64 3.61
CA GLU A 307 -2.64 -8.55 3.32
C GLU A 307 -3.00 -8.31 1.84
N ILE A 308 -2.08 -7.77 1.03
CA ILE A 308 -2.26 -7.50 -0.39
C ILE A 308 -1.60 -8.64 -1.17
N SER A 309 -2.40 -9.36 -1.96
CA SER A 309 -1.88 -10.37 -2.88
C SER A 309 -1.00 -9.73 -3.95
N GLN A 310 0.10 -10.39 -4.29
CA GLN A 310 0.99 -9.90 -5.33
C GLN A 310 0.42 -10.21 -6.71
N VAL A 311 0.12 -9.17 -7.48
CA VAL A 311 -0.36 -9.32 -8.86
C VAL A 311 0.81 -9.16 -9.81
N ARG A 312 0.98 -10.11 -10.73
CA ARG A 312 2.03 -10.07 -11.75
C ARG A 312 1.42 -10.29 -13.13
N VAL A 313 1.85 -9.48 -14.10
CA VAL A 313 1.63 -9.76 -15.51
C VAL A 313 2.97 -9.89 -16.20
N ASN A 314 3.24 -11.05 -16.78
CA ASN A 314 4.50 -11.32 -17.45
C ASN A 314 4.58 -10.63 -18.84
N ARG A 315 5.69 -10.81 -19.56
CA ARG A 315 5.87 -10.18 -20.88
C ARG A 315 4.89 -10.66 -21.95
N GLN A 316 4.36 -11.88 -21.80
CA GLN A 316 3.42 -12.50 -22.71
C GLN A 316 1.97 -12.11 -22.40
N GLY A 317 1.73 -11.32 -21.34
CA GLY A 317 0.38 -10.93 -20.91
C GLY A 317 -0.28 -11.92 -19.95
N HIS A 318 0.42 -12.99 -19.52
CA HIS A 318 -0.15 -13.92 -18.55
C HIS A 318 -0.20 -13.26 -17.16
N LEU A 319 -1.39 -13.28 -16.58
CA LEU A 319 -1.70 -12.74 -15.27
C LEU A 319 -1.64 -13.85 -14.22
N SER A 320 -0.98 -13.56 -13.10
CA SER A 320 -0.99 -14.38 -11.89
C SER A 320 -1.21 -13.53 -10.65
N VAL A 321 -1.97 -14.05 -9.70
CA VAL A 321 -2.15 -13.53 -8.35
C VAL A 321 -1.47 -14.50 -7.39
N ILE A 322 -0.60 -14.00 -6.54
CA ILE A 322 0.04 -14.76 -5.48
C ILE A 322 -0.56 -14.29 -4.16
N ASP A 323 -1.32 -15.14 -3.50
CA ASP A 323 -1.97 -14.78 -2.23
C ASP A 323 -0.94 -14.62 -1.10
N PRO A 324 -1.33 -14.06 0.07
CA PRO A 324 -0.41 -13.93 1.20
C PRO A 324 0.07 -15.26 1.80
N ALA A 325 -0.61 -16.38 1.52
CA ALA A 325 -0.16 -17.72 1.90
C ALA A 325 0.88 -18.29 0.93
N GLY A 326 1.09 -17.65 -0.23
CA GLY A 326 2.02 -18.05 -1.28
C GLY A 326 1.40 -18.91 -2.38
N GLU A 327 0.08 -19.12 -2.38
CA GLU A 327 -0.61 -19.85 -3.44
C GLU A 327 -0.64 -19.02 -4.73
N VAL A 328 -0.34 -19.66 -5.86
CA VAL A 328 -0.30 -19.01 -7.18
C VAL A 328 -1.55 -19.35 -7.98
N HIS A 329 -2.33 -18.32 -8.28
CA HIS A 329 -3.52 -18.38 -9.12
C HIS A 329 -3.21 -17.75 -10.47
N THR A 330 -3.37 -18.51 -11.55
CA THR A 330 -3.12 -18.02 -12.92
C THR A 330 -4.43 -17.80 -13.65
N TRP A 331 -4.59 -16.64 -14.28
CA TRP A 331 -5.76 -16.33 -15.11
C TRP A 331 -5.61 -16.95 -16.50
N ASN A 332 -6.60 -17.72 -16.93
CA ASN A 332 -6.61 -18.38 -18.25
C ASN A 332 -7.51 -17.67 -19.29
N GLY A 333 -8.04 -16.49 -18.97
CA GLY A 333 -9.03 -15.76 -19.77
C GLY A 333 -10.48 -15.97 -19.32
N ARG A 334 -10.81 -17.05 -18.62
CA ARG A 334 -12.20 -17.31 -18.18
C ARG A 334 -12.34 -17.72 -16.73
N SER A 335 -11.30 -18.29 -16.16
CA SER A 335 -11.29 -18.75 -14.79
C SER A 335 -9.88 -18.70 -14.24
N TRP A 336 -9.81 -18.76 -12.91
CA TRP A 336 -8.56 -18.99 -12.22
C TRP A 336 -8.21 -20.48 -12.29
N ALA A 337 -6.98 -20.77 -12.70
CA ALA A 337 -6.34 -22.04 -12.49
C ALA A 337 -5.42 -21.90 -11.27
N SER A 338 -5.78 -22.55 -10.17
CA SER A 338 -4.89 -22.69 -9.02
C SER A 338 -3.96 -23.86 -9.27
N ALA A 339 -2.66 -23.58 -9.34
CA ALA A 339 -1.66 -24.61 -9.21
C ALA A 339 -1.13 -24.55 -7.79
N LEU A 340 -1.46 -25.54 -6.96
CA LEU A 340 -0.59 -25.92 -5.86
C LEU A 340 0.72 -26.37 -6.52
N GLU A 341 1.72 -25.49 -6.66
CA GLU A 341 3.08 -25.98 -6.71
C GLU A 341 3.24 -26.83 -5.46
N ARG A 342 3.45 -28.14 -5.62
CA ARG A 342 3.72 -29.05 -4.51
C ARG A 342 5.01 -28.61 -3.83
N ALA A 343 4.90 -27.69 -2.88
CA ALA A 343 5.59 -27.83 -1.61
C ALA A 343 4.80 -28.87 -0.81
N ASP A 344 5.50 -29.90 -0.36
CA ASP A 344 5.11 -31.08 0.43
C ASP A 344 3.68 -31.19 1.02
N PRO A 345 3.10 -32.42 1.01
CA PRO A 345 1.73 -32.67 1.43
C PRO A 345 1.58 -32.65 2.97
N ILE A 346 1.59 -31.47 3.59
CA ILE A 346 1.11 -31.26 4.96
C ILE A 346 0.40 -29.90 5.06
N TYR A 347 -0.62 -29.62 4.26
CA TYR A 347 -1.54 -28.51 4.58
C TYR A 347 -2.96 -28.79 4.07
N HIS A 348 -3.62 -29.76 4.70
CA HIS A 348 -5.08 -29.72 4.91
C HIS A 348 -5.40 -30.42 6.22
N GLN A 349 -5.46 -29.65 7.31
CA GLN A 349 -6.47 -29.73 8.37
C GLN A 349 -6.17 -28.62 9.38
N GLY A 350 -7.23 -28.01 9.93
CA GLY A 350 -7.16 -26.78 10.71
C GLY A 350 -6.16 -26.78 11.87
N ALA A 351 -5.78 -25.56 12.26
CA ALA A 351 -4.79 -25.15 13.26
C ALA A 351 -3.34 -24.98 12.74
N GLN A 352 -2.83 -23.74 12.87
CA GLN A 352 -1.47 -23.31 12.53
C GLN A 352 -0.40 -23.92 13.47
N PRO A 353 0.89 -23.71 13.16
CA PRO A 353 1.61 -22.80 14.05
C PRO A 353 2.51 -21.81 13.31
N PHE A 354 2.41 -20.55 13.75
CA PHE A 354 3.42 -19.52 13.58
C PHE A 354 4.82 -20.04 13.95
N GLY A 355 5.69 -20.13 12.96
CA GLY A 355 7.07 -19.68 13.09
C GLY A 355 7.25 -18.53 12.10
N PRO A 356 7.99 -17.44 12.44
CA PRO A 356 8.34 -16.46 11.43
C PRO A 356 9.11 -17.16 10.30
N PRO A 357 8.97 -16.73 9.03
CA PRO A 357 9.95 -17.10 8.02
C PRO A 357 11.33 -16.71 8.56
N ALA A 358 12.35 -17.53 8.31
CA ALA A 358 13.70 -17.26 8.80
C ALA A 358 14.09 -15.82 8.42
N PRO A 359 14.52 -14.97 9.37
CA PRO A 359 14.86 -13.59 9.07
C PRO A 359 15.96 -13.56 8.01
N LEU A 360 15.81 -12.68 7.03
CA LEU A 360 16.80 -12.47 6.00
C LEU A 360 18.07 -11.93 6.68
N THR A 361 19.08 -12.78 6.84
CA THR A 361 20.29 -12.38 7.56
C THR A 361 21.16 -11.51 6.64
N LEU A 362 21.57 -10.34 7.14
CA LEU A 362 22.37 -9.38 6.37
C LEU A 362 23.77 -9.88 6.01
N ASP A 363 24.21 -10.98 6.62
CA ASP A 363 25.44 -11.71 6.33
C ASP A 363 25.25 -12.86 5.33
N SER A 364 24.04 -13.03 4.79
CA SER A 364 23.73 -14.09 3.82
C SER A 364 24.62 -13.98 2.58
N PRO A 365 25.22 -15.08 2.09
CA PRO A 365 26.03 -15.08 0.87
C PRO A 365 25.20 -14.78 -0.39
N ALA A 366 23.87 -14.77 -0.29
CA ALA A 366 22.98 -14.35 -1.37
C ALA A 366 22.89 -12.82 -1.53
N LEU A 367 23.42 -12.05 -0.56
CA LEU A 367 23.45 -10.59 -0.61
C LEU A 367 24.81 -10.05 -1.08
N PRO A 368 24.85 -8.84 -1.64
CA PRO A 368 26.10 -8.14 -1.91
C PRO A 368 26.99 -8.08 -0.64
N PRO A 369 28.30 -8.39 -0.72
CA PRO A 369 29.19 -8.45 0.45
C PRO A 369 29.23 -7.17 1.30
N ILE A 370 28.85 -6.03 0.71
CA ILE A 370 28.80 -4.73 1.37
C ILE A 370 27.78 -4.68 2.51
N PHE A 371 26.72 -5.50 2.49
CA PHE A 371 25.76 -5.62 3.59
C PHE A 371 26.43 -6.17 4.85
N ALA A 372 27.12 -7.31 4.73
CA ALA A 372 27.89 -7.90 5.83
C ALA A 372 28.98 -6.94 6.36
N GLN A 373 29.65 -6.22 5.46
CA GLN A 373 30.68 -5.23 5.83
C GLN A 373 30.12 -4.05 6.64
N CYS A 374 28.93 -3.57 6.28
CA CYS A 374 28.24 -2.52 7.03
C CYS A 374 27.77 -3.02 8.40
N VAL A 375 27.23 -4.23 8.50
CA VAL A 375 26.84 -4.84 9.79
C VAL A 375 28.03 -4.90 10.74
N GLU A 376 29.14 -5.48 10.28
CA GLU A 376 30.38 -5.60 11.05
C GLU A 376 30.83 -4.24 11.62
N ARG A 377 30.80 -3.19 10.79
CA ARG A 377 31.31 -1.85 11.12
C ARG A 377 30.35 -1.04 11.99
N VAL A 378 29.04 -1.13 11.74
CA VAL A 378 28.03 -0.49 12.60
C VAL A 378 28.04 -1.14 13.97
N HIS A 379 28.13 -2.47 14.05
CA HIS A 379 28.24 -3.18 15.32
C HIS A 379 29.53 -2.83 16.08
N ALA A 380 30.66 -2.70 15.37
CA ALA A 380 31.90 -2.25 15.97
C ALA A 380 31.80 -0.79 16.49
N LEU A 381 31.13 0.07 15.73
CA LEU A 381 30.86 1.44 16.15
C LEU A 381 29.99 1.48 17.41
N ASP A 382 28.92 0.69 17.48
CA ASP A 382 28.07 0.62 18.68
C ASP A 382 28.84 0.17 19.91
N ARG A 383 29.67 -0.87 19.78
CA ARG A 383 30.55 -1.30 20.87
C ARG A 383 31.53 -0.21 21.30
N SER A 384 32.08 0.57 20.35
CA SER A 384 32.97 1.70 20.67
C SER A 384 32.25 2.83 21.43
N LEU A 385 30.93 2.93 21.26
CA LEU A 385 30.06 3.89 21.96
C LEU A 385 29.48 3.32 23.26
N GLY A 386 29.87 2.12 23.68
CA GLY A 386 29.37 1.46 24.88
C GLY A 386 27.94 0.91 24.75
N ARG A 387 27.44 0.71 23.52
CA ARG A 387 26.13 0.10 23.23
C ARG A 387 26.31 -1.35 22.76
N SER A 388 25.33 -2.20 23.05
CA SER A 388 25.22 -3.52 22.42
C SER A 388 24.46 -3.37 21.10
N PRO A 389 24.91 -4.00 20.00
CA PRO A 389 24.15 -3.99 18.75
C PRO A 389 22.74 -4.56 18.92
N ASP A 390 21.76 -3.94 18.27
CA ASP A 390 20.35 -4.33 18.31
C ASP A 390 19.71 -4.24 16.90
N GLU A 391 18.40 -4.45 16.81
CA GLU A 391 17.67 -4.40 15.54
C GLU A 391 17.79 -3.04 14.82
N ARG A 392 18.00 -1.94 15.55
CA ARG A 392 18.20 -0.60 14.95
C ARG A 392 19.60 -0.49 14.34
N SER A 393 20.60 -1.13 14.95
CA SER A 393 21.94 -1.28 14.37
C SER A 393 21.88 -2.01 13.03
N ASP A 394 21.07 -3.08 12.94
CA ASP A 394 20.94 -3.87 11.71
C ASP A 394 20.18 -3.10 10.61
N ARG A 395 19.12 -2.37 10.96
CA ARG A 395 18.43 -1.44 10.04
C ARG A 395 19.38 -0.37 9.49
N ALA A 396 20.16 0.25 10.38
CA ALA A 396 21.12 1.27 9.99
C ALA A 396 22.22 0.69 9.07
N ALA A 397 22.71 -0.52 9.36
CA ALA A 397 23.67 -1.21 8.51
C ALA A 397 23.12 -1.51 7.11
N ALA A 398 21.89 -2.01 7.01
CA ALA A 398 21.25 -2.29 5.73
C ALA A 398 21.04 -1.01 4.90
N CYS A 399 20.53 0.05 5.54
CA CYS A 399 20.28 1.34 4.88
C CYS A 399 21.58 1.96 4.38
N LEU A 400 22.63 1.93 5.21
CA LEU A 400 23.94 2.46 4.86
C LEU A 400 24.63 1.65 3.75
N ALA A 401 24.51 0.32 3.75
CA ALA A 401 25.04 -0.54 2.69
C ALA A 401 24.40 -0.21 1.33
N THR A 402 23.10 -0.01 1.32
CA THR A 402 22.33 0.34 0.13
C THR A 402 22.73 1.71 -0.42
N GLU A 403 22.88 2.69 0.48
CA GLU A 403 23.30 4.03 0.09
C GLU A 403 24.76 4.05 -0.40
N ALA A 404 25.64 3.21 0.19
CA ALA A 404 26.99 2.99 -0.32
C ALA A 404 26.98 2.46 -1.76
N MET A 405 26.14 1.45 -2.05
CA MET A 405 25.97 0.91 -3.40
C MET A 405 25.45 1.95 -4.39
N ALA A 406 24.46 2.76 -3.99
CA ALA A 406 23.89 3.81 -4.84
C ALA A 406 24.91 4.89 -5.21
N ASN A 407 25.89 5.14 -4.33
CA ASN A 407 26.99 6.10 -4.55
C ASN A 407 28.24 5.43 -5.17
N GLY A 408 28.11 4.20 -5.67
CA GLY A 408 29.16 3.51 -6.41
C GLY A 408 30.29 2.93 -5.54
N LEU A 409 30.08 2.80 -4.22
CA LEU A 409 31.02 2.08 -3.37
C LEU A 409 30.90 0.58 -3.66
N THR A 410 32.04 -0.08 -3.75
CA THR A 410 32.15 -1.54 -3.99
C THR A 410 32.45 -2.31 -2.71
N ARG A 411 32.91 -1.61 -1.67
CA ARG A 411 33.10 -2.09 -0.31
C ARG A 411 33.01 -0.92 0.67
N VAL A 412 32.83 -1.23 1.95
CA VAL A 412 32.94 -0.25 3.03
C VAL A 412 34.13 -0.62 3.90
N ASP A 413 35.05 0.31 4.11
CA ASP A 413 36.24 0.14 4.95
C ASP A 413 36.02 0.72 6.35
N HIS A 414 35.25 1.82 6.48
CA HIS A 414 34.90 2.44 7.77
C HIS A 414 33.45 2.90 7.84
N VAL A 415 32.86 2.87 9.03
CA VAL A 415 31.58 3.54 9.35
C VAL A 415 31.81 4.57 10.44
N MET A 416 31.29 5.79 10.25
CA MET A 416 31.51 6.92 11.14
C MET A 416 30.21 7.71 11.36
N LEU A 417 30.11 8.39 12.50
CA LEU A 417 29.03 9.35 12.78
C LEU A 417 29.47 10.78 12.44
N SER A 418 28.52 11.64 12.07
CA SER A 418 28.77 13.07 11.91
C SER A 418 29.24 13.71 13.22
N THR A 419 30.16 14.67 13.13
CA THR A 419 30.49 15.55 14.26
C THR A 419 29.41 16.63 14.42
N ALA A 420 29.34 17.26 15.59
CA ALA A 420 28.42 18.36 15.82
C ALA A 420 28.81 19.60 14.98
N THR A 421 27.82 20.28 14.44
CA THR A 421 27.94 21.59 13.77
C THR A 421 27.05 22.61 14.49
N PRO A 422 27.12 23.92 14.17
CA PRO A 422 26.23 24.91 14.79
C PRO A 422 24.73 24.64 14.57
N SER A 423 24.36 23.88 13.54
CA SER A 423 22.97 23.57 13.18
C SER A 423 22.54 22.13 13.47
N LEU A 424 23.48 21.19 13.64
CA LEU A 424 23.19 19.77 13.79
C LEU A 424 24.00 19.16 14.94
N GLN A 425 23.35 18.28 15.72
CA GLN A 425 24.02 17.53 16.78
C GLN A 425 24.98 16.48 16.20
N ALA A 426 25.95 16.03 17.01
CA ALA A 426 26.79 14.90 16.65
C ALA A 426 25.91 13.65 16.45
N GLY A 427 26.24 12.82 15.46
CA GLY A 427 25.50 11.61 15.15
C GLY A 427 24.23 11.82 14.31
N HIS A 428 24.04 13.00 13.72
CA HIS A 428 22.92 13.25 12.80
C HIS A 428 22.98 12.40 11.51
N HIS A 429 24.18 12.02 11.06
CA HIS A 429 24.37 11.14 9.91
C HIS A 429 25.32 9.97 10.20
N PHE A 430 25.06 8.84 9.55
CA PHE A 430 26.03 7.76 9.33
C PHE A 430 26.77 7.97 8.01
N PHE A 431 28.07 7.70 8.01
CA PHE A 431 28.90 7.70 6.82
C PHE A 431 29.49 6.32 6.59
N ALA A 432 29.41 5.83 5.35
CA ALA A 432 30.19 4.70 4.86
C ALA A 432 31.36 5.24 4.06
N VAL A 433 32.57 4.77 4.35
CA VAL A 433 33.81 5.25 3.72
C VAL A 433 34.56 4.07 3.10
N GLN A 434 34.96 4.22 1.84
CA GLN A 434 35.86 3.31 1.14
C GLN A 434 37.24 3.97 1.01
N GLY A 435 38.29 3.30 1.50
CA GLY A 435 39.64 3.80 1.64
C GLY A 435 39.94 4.40 3.03
N SER A 436 41.18 4.84 3.23
CA SER A 436 41.58 5.50 4.48
C SER A 436 40.87 6.86 4.63
N PRO A 437 40.24 7.18 5.78
CA PRO A 437 39.60 8.48 6.00
C PRO A 437 40.57 9.67 5.90
N SER A 438 41.87 9.44 6.11
CA SER A 438 42.93 10.44 5.93
C SER A 438 43.40 10.62 4.49
N ASN A 439 42.98 9.73 3.57
CA ASN A 439 43.29 9.85 2.15
C ASN A 439 42.23 10.74 1.48
N PRO A 440 42.60 11.84 0.81
CA PRO A 440 41.64 12.72 0.14
C PRO A 440 40.87 12.05 -1.01
N ALA A 441 41.36 10.91 -1.53
CA ALA A 441 40.70 10.13 -2.57
C ALA A 441 39.71 9.07 -2.03
N HIS A 442 39.37 9.09 -0.74
CA HIS A 442 38.34 8.19 -0.20
C HIS A 442 36.98 8.46 -0.85
N MET A 443 36.20 7.41 -1.09
CA MET A 443 34.80 7.53 -1.47
C MET A 443 33.94 7.49 -0.20
N ARG A 444 32.81 8.21 -0.20
CA ARG A 444 31.88 8.17 0.91
C ARG A 444 30.43 8.22 0.45
N ALA A 445 29.57 7.58 1.23
CA ALA A 445 28.12 7.71 1.18
C ALA A 445 27.62 8.08 2.57
N HIS A 446 26.43 8.67 2.67
CA HIS A 446 25.85 9.05 3.95
C HIS A 446 24.35 8.90 3.99
N VAL A 447 23.83 8.64 5.17
CA VAL A 447 22.39 8.56 5.44
C VAL A 447 22.08 9.27 6.75
N GLU A 448 20.92 9.90 6.85
CA GLU A 448 20.41 10.44 8.12
C GLU A 448 20.17 9.32 9.12
N THR A 449 20.62 9.51 10.36
CA THR A 449 20.50 8.49 11.42
C THR A 449 19.05 8.10 11.67
N GLU A 450 18.12 9.06 11.66
CA GLU A 450 16.69 8.81 11.86
C GLU A 450 16.09 7.98 10.71
N VAL A 451 16.50 8.24 9.47
CA VAL A 451 16.09 7.44 8.31
C VAL A 451 16.68 6.04 8.43
N ALA A 452 17.96 5.91 8.78
CA ALA A 452 18.69 4.65 8.82
C ALA A 452 18.11 3.67 9.85
N ILE A 453 17.78 4.13 11.06
CA ILE A 453 17.26 3.26 12.12
C ILE A 453 15.78 2.90 11.95
N ASN A 454 15.03 3.70 11.18
CA ASN A 454 13.59 3.50 10.96
C ASN A 454 13.28 2.82 9.63
N THR A 455 14.23 2.75 8.69
CA THR A 455 14.06 2.04 7.42
C THR A 455 14.16 0.53 7.67
N PRO A 456 13.12 -0.27 7.33
CA PRO A 456 13.18 -1.72 7.48
C PRO A 456 14.33 -2.33 6.66
N ILE A 457 14.92 -3.41 7.17
CA ILE A 457 16.06 -4.09 6.57
C ILE A 457 15.74 -4.52 5.14
N GLU A 458 14.54 -5.05 4.92
CA GLU A 458 14.06 -5.61 3.66
C GLU A 458 13.94 -4.53 2.58
N VAL A 459 13.56 -3.31 2.96
CA VAL A 459 13.48 -2.17 2.02
C VAL A 459 14.86 -1.80 1.50
N SER A 460 15.83 -1.73 2.42
CA SER A 460 17.22 -1.44 2.07
C SER A 460 17.81 -2.56 1.22
N VAL A 461 17.66 -3.82 1.66
CA VAL A 461 18.15 -4.99 0.93
C VAL A 461 17.57 -5.08 -0.47
N GLN A 462 16.25 -4.91 -0.64
CA GLN A 462 15.63 -4.96 -1.96
C GLN A 462 16.20 -3.88 -2.89
N ARG A 463 16.30 -2.63 -2.40
CA ARG A 463 16.92 -1.53 -3.17
C ARG A 463 18.39 -1.85 -3.53
N GLY A 464 19.13 -2.49 -2.63
CA GLY A 464 20.50 -2.94 -2.90
C GLY A 464 20.58 -4.01 -3.99
N LEU A 465 19.68 -5.00 -3.97
CA LEU A 465 19.59 -6.04 -4.99
C LEU A 465 19.21 -5.46 -6.37
N ASP A 466 18.27 -4.51 -6.40
CA ASP A 466 17.88 -3.81 -7.63
C ASP A 466 19.08 -3.06 -8.23
N LEU A 467 19.84 -2.32 -7.41
CA LEU A 467 21.07 -1.63 -7.82
C LEU A 467 22.13 -2.60 -8.35
N GLN A 468 22.30 -3.77 -7.73
CA GLN A 468 23.23 -4.79 -8.21
C GLN A 468 22.80 -5.34 -9.58
N GLN A 469 21.52 -5.61 -9.78
CA GLN A 469 20.98 -6.10 -11.03
C GLN A 469 21.14 -5.08 -12.16
N GLU A 470 20.94 -3.79 -11.87
CA GLU A 470 21.20 -2.71 -12.81
C GLU A 470 22.68 -2.64 -13.23
N GLN A 471 23.60 -2.76 -12.27
CA GLN A 471 25.04 -2.77 -12.56
C GLN A 471 25.46 -3.97 -13.42
N LEU A 472 24.96 -5.17 -13.12
CA LEU A 472 25.23 -6.37 -13.92
C LEU A 472 24.71 -6.22 -15.36
N THR A 473 23.52 -5.62 -15.51
CA THR A 473 22.91 -5.37 -16.83
C THR A 473 23.72 -4.34 -17.63
N GLN A 474 24.20 -3.27 -16.98
CA GLN A 474 25.08 -2.29 -17.62
C GLN A 474 26.42 -2.89 -18.04
N GLN A 475 27.04 -3.74 -17.19
CA GLN A 475 28.29 -4.41 -17.54
C GLN A 475 28.13 -5.35 -18.74
N GLN A 476 27.04 -6.10 -18.82
CA GLN A 476 26.74 -6.95 -19.98
C GLN A 476 26.58 -6.12 -21.27
N ARG A 477 25.95 -4.94 -21.20
CA ARG A 477 25.81 -4.03 -22.34
C ARG A 477 27.17 -3.51 -22.83
N ILE A 478 28.01 -3.05 -21.91
CA ILE A 478 29.36 -2.55 -22.24
C ILE A 478 30.21 -3.67 -22.85
N GLN A 479 30.09 -4.91 -22.35
CA GLN A 479 30.84 -6.06 -22.86
C GLN A 479 30.38 -6.48 -24.27
N LEU A 480 29.08 -6.38 -24.57
CA LEU A 480 28.55 -6.59 -25.91
C LEU A 480 29.03 -5.53 -26.90
N GLU A 481 29.11 -4.27 -26.47
CA GLU A 481 29.61 -3.15 -27.29
C GLU A 481 31.12 -3.27 -27.58
N GLN A 482 31.93 -3.65 -26.59
CA GLN A 482 33.38 -3.84 -26.77
C GLN A 482 33.73 -5.05 -27.65
N THR A 483 32.88 -6.08 -27.70
CA THR A 483 33.10 -7.27 -28.54
C THR A 483 32.78 -7.00 -30.03
N GLN A 484 32.02 -5.94 -30.35
CA GLN A 484 31.70 -5.54 -31.73
C GLN A 484 32.70 -4.53 -32.34
N GLU A 485 33.69 -4.05 -31.59
CA GLU A 485 34.63 -3.01 -32.04
C GLU A 485 35.96 -3.42 -32.73
N PRO A 486 36.30 -4.70 -33.07
CA PRO A 486 37.47 -4.97 -33.92
C PRO A 486 37.20 -5.02 -35.44
N GLN A 487 35.99 -4.71 -35.95
CA GLN A 487 35.70 -4.81 -37.40
C GLN A 487 35.58 -3.47 -38.16
N ARG A 488 35.78 -2.32 -37.50
CA ARG A 488 35.69 -1.00 -38.17
C ARG A 488 37.02 -0.33 -38.53
N GLN A 489 38.16 -1.03 -38.41
CA GLN A 489 39.43 -0.54 -38.94
C GLN A 489 40.12 -1.61 -39.79
N GLY A 490 39.83 -1.57 -41.09
CA GLY A 490 40.55 -2.25 -42.17
C GLY A 490 40.71 -1.29 -43.36
N PRO A 491 41.71 -1.49 -44.23
CA PRO A 491 42.75 -0.49 -44.50
C PRO A 491 42.42 0.49 -45.64
N VAL A 492 42.92 1.72 -45.52
CA VAL A 492 43.04 2.68 -46.63
C VAL A 492 44.31 2.34 -47.40
N ILE A 493 44.20 1.65 -48.54
CA ILE A 493 45.26 1.58 -49.56
C ILE A 493 44.61 1.53 -50.94
N GLY A 494 45.07 2.39 -51.85
CA GLY A 494 44.85 2.29 -53.30
C GLY A 494 44.64 3.63 -53.97
#